data_AF-A0A5C5XB06-F1
#
_entry.id   AF-A0A5C5XB06-F1
#
_cell.length_a   1.000
_cell.length_b   1.000
_cell.length_c   1.000
_cell.angle_alpha   90.00
_cell.angle_beta   90.00
_cell.angle_gamma   90.00
#
_symmetry.space_group_name_H-M   'P 1'
#
loop_
_entity.id
_entity.type
_entity.pdbx_description
1 polymer ?
#
loop_
_entity_poly.entity_id
_entity_poly.type
_entity_poly.pdbx_seq_one_letter_code
_entity_poly.pdbx_strand_id
1 'polypeptide(L)'
;MTAIEMCKLLSAILIKKGMYAVESDIVAQRMIDADIMGRSEFGCLSIIESVKSIDLGDIDPRALSMIKSDTPATAWIDANEGMGHVAASKGSTEAVQKAKAVGIGAVVISNSQNLGSPLVYARLIAQAGMIGCCLTCPPASPAVEDELEEQTFFGRQPAAFAVPAHEATIGYEFSFGADRPLRHQIPAELSTSLGLLQCLLTSGLSGAKTPPEKTRGPLHERFEHFIIAIDPAAFAGPEKLAKTVESLVKHVDSQENSPAYRAAITESPFLPEESTLLQINELAERLRISIVK
;
A
#
# COMPACT_ATOMS: atom_id res chain seq x y z
N MET A 1 -24.10 2.26 -7.02
CA MET A 1 -23.57 1.58 -5.83
C MET A 1 -22.73 2.59 -5.08
N THR A 2 -23.02 2.86 -3.81
CA THR A 2 -22.24 3.78 -2.97
C THR A 2 -20.96 3.12 -2.46
N ALA A 3 -20.00 3.90 -1.96
CA ALA A 3 -18.79 3.36 -1.32
C ALA A 3 -19.11 2.42 -0.15
N ILE A 4 -20.14 2.74 0.63
CA ILE A 4 -20.61 1.93 1.77
C ILE A 4 -21.19 0.60 1.27
N GLU A 5 -22.02 0.63 0.23
CA GLU A 5 -22.59 -0.58 -0.38
C GLU A 5 -21.51 -1.48 -0.96
N MET A 6 -20.53 -0.90 -1.67
CA MET A 6 -19.40 -1.65 -2.21
C MET A 6 -18.55 -2.26 -1.10
N CYS A 7 -18.21 -1.49 -0.06
CA CYS A 7 -17.44 -1.99 1.08
C CYS A 7 -18.13 -3.21 1.74
N LYS A 8 -19.44 -3.14 1.95
CA LYS A 8 -20.24 -4.27 2.46
C LYS A 8 -20.21 -5.48 1.53
N LEU A 9 -20.31 -5.28 0.22
CA LEU A 9 -20.24 -6.36 -0.76
C LEU A 9 -18.88 -7.05 -0.74
N LEU A 10 -17.79 -6.28 -0.79
CA LEU A 10 -16.43 -6.80 -0.74
C LEU A 10 -16.18 -7.58 0.55
N SER A 11 -16.60 -7.03 1.70
CA SER A 11 -16.48 -7.73 2.99
C SER A 11 -17.26 -9.06 2.99
N ALA A 12 -18.49 -9.07 2.45
CA ALA A 12 -19.28 -10.30 2.34
C ALA A 12 -18.61 -11.36 1.45
N ILE A 13 -17.97 -10.94 0.35
CA ILE A 13 -17.18 -11.82 -0.54
C ILE A 13 -16.02 -12.47 0.24
N LEU A 14 -15.26 -11.68 0.99
CA LEU A 14 -14.11 -12.16 1.75
C LEU A 14 -14.52 -13.09 2.91
N ILE A 15 -15.60 -12.75 3.62
CA ILE A 15 -16.18 -13.62 4.65
C ILE A 15 -16.60 -14.96 4.04
N LYS A 16 -17.23 -14.94 2.86
CA LYS A 16 -17.61 -16.17 2.14
C LYS A 16 -16.40 -17.04 1.78
N LYS A 17 -15.24 -16.42 1.58
CA LYS A 17 -13.94 -17.07 1.33
C LYS A 17 -13.19 -17.48 2.60
N GLY A 18 -13.81 -17.28 3.77
CA GLY A 18 -13.33 -17.80 5.05
C GLY A 18 -12.54 -16.80 5.89
N MET A 19 -12.45 -15.53 5.47
CA MET A 19 -11.82 -14.47 6.25
C MET A 19 -12.65 -14.06 7.47
N TYR A 20 -11.97 -13.63 8.53
CA TYR A 20 -12.61 -13.04 9.70
C TYR A 20 -13.29 -11.72 9.33
N ALA A 21 -14.52 -11.50 9.81
CA ALA A 21 -15.31 -10.31 9.45
C ALA A 21 -14.56 -8.99 9.67
N VAL A 22 -13.85 -8.84 10.79
CA VAL A 22 -13.06 -7.63 11.11
C VAL A 22 -11.95 -7.41 10.09
N GLU A 23 -11.29 -8.47 9.64
CA GLU A 23 -10.21 -8.38 8.65
C GLU A 23 -10.76 -8.16 7.24
N SER A 24 -11.91 -8.75 6.91
CA SER A 24 -12.64 -8.48 5.67
C SER A 24 -13.05 -7.02 5.54
N ASP A 25 -13.54 -6.41 6.62
CA ASP A 25 -13.91 -4.99 6.66
C ASP A 25 -12.68 -4.09 6.46
N ILE A 26 -11.54 -4.45 7.05
CA ILE A 26 -10.27 -3.73 6.82
C ILE A 26 -9.89 -3.80 5.34
N VAL A 27 -9.85 -4.98 4.73
CA VAL A 27 -9.49 -5.15 3.31
C VAL A 27 -10.43 -4.33 2.42
N ALA A 28 -11.74 -4.48 2.61
CA ALA A 28 -12.75 -3.78 1.83
C ALA A 28 -12.58 -2.26 1.93
N GLN A 29 -12.36 -1.73 3.14
CA GLN A 29 -12.14 -0.31 3.33
C GLN A 29 -10.86 0.17 2.64
N ARG A 30 -9.76 -0.60 2.70
CA ARG A 30 -8.49 -0.23 2.05
C ARG A 30 -8.61 -0.23 0.51
N MET A 31 -9.38 -1.13 -0.08
CA MET A 31 -9.68 -1.12 -1.51
C MET A 31 -10.49 0.13 -1.92
N ILE A 32 -11.49 0.51 -1.12
CA ILE A 32 -12.27 1.74 -1.34
C ILE A 32 -11.39 2.98 -1.18
N ASP A 33 -10.51 3.00 -0.18
CA ASP A 33 -9.56 4.08 0.05
C ASP A 33 -8.67 4.30 -1.19
N ALA A 34 -8.19 3.22 -1.82
CA ALA A 34 -7.40 3.30 -3.05
C ALA A 34 -8.21 3.88 -4.22
N ASP A 35 -9.47 3.46 -4.42
CA ASP A 35 -10.32 4.03 -5.47
C ASP A 35 -10.58 5.54 -5.28
N ILE A 36 -10.87 5.96 -4.05
CA ILE A 36 -11.06 7.39 -3.71
C ILE A 36 -9.78 8.19 -4.00
N MET A 37 -8.61 7.56 -3.90
CA MET A 37 -7.33 8.20 -4.19
C MET A 37 -6.95 8.15 -5.69
N GLY A 38 -7.85 7.70 -6.56
CA GLY A 38 -7.59 7.58 -8.00
C GLY A 38 -6.61 6.45 -8.34
N ARG A 39 -6.51 5.44 -7.46
CA ARG A 39 -5.63 4.27 -7.59
C ARG A 39 -6.46 3.01 -7.86
N SER A 40 -7.34 3.08 -8.85
CA SER A 40 -8.33 2.05 -9.13
C SER A 40 -7.73 0.71 -9.54
N GLU A 41 -6.49 0.69 -10.06
CA GLU A 41 -5.75 -0.55 -10.30
C GLU A 41 -5.46 -1.34 -9.02
N PHE A 42 -5.40 -0.65 -7.87
CA PHE A 42 -5.24 -1.20 -6.53
C PHE A 42 -6.53 -1.17 -5.70
N GLY A 43 -7.64 -0.74 -6.31
CA GLY A 43 -8.93 -0.54 -5.66
C GLY A 43 -9.80 -1.80 -5.63
N CYS A 44 -11.12 -1.63 -5.71
CA CYS A 44 -12.10 -2.72 -5.58
C CYS A 44 -11.88 -3.87 -6.56
N LEU A 45 -11.39 -3.61 -7.78
CA LEU A 45 -11.17 -4.64 -8.79
C LEU A 45 -10.15 -5.71 -8.35
N SER A 46 -9.22 -5.35 -7.46
CA SER A 46 -8.22 -6.27 -6.91
C SER A 46 -8.80 -7.43 -6.08
N ILE A 47 -10.08 -7.36 -5.72
CA ILE A 47 -10.81 -8.45 -5.07
C ILE A 47 -10.83 -9.73 -5.91
N ILE A 48 -10.87 -9.61 -7.24
CA ILE A 48 -10.95 -10.76 -8.15
C ILE A 48 -9.69 -11.62 -8.01
N GLU A 49 -8.51 -11.00 -8.08
CA GLU A 49 -7.24 -11.71 -7.92
C GLU A 49 -7.08 -12.18 -6.47
N SER A 50 -7.46 -11.37 -5.47
CA SER A 50 -7.40 -11.78 -4.05
C SER A 50 -8.19 -13.07 -3.79
N VAL A 51 -9.41 -13.18 -4.33
CA VAL A 51 -10.24 -14.38 -4.22
C VAL A 51 -9.60 -15.57 -4.91
N LYS A 52 -9.00 -15.37 -6.08
CA LYS A 52 -8.30 -16.43 -6.81
C LYS A 52 -7.09 -16.92 -6.04
N SER A 53 -6.28 -16.02 -5.46
CA SER A 53 -5.12 -16.38 -4.65
C SER A 53 -5.53 -17.09 -3.35
N ILE A 54 -6.66 -16.73 -2.74
CA ILE A 54 -7.25 -17.51 -1.62
C ILE A 54 -7.65 -18.91 -2.08
N ASP A 55 -8.33 -19.04 -3.23
CA ASP A 55 -8.78 -20.34 -3.76
C ASP A 55 -7.60 -21.27 -4.13
N LEU A 56 -6.46 -20.69 -4.53
CA LEU A 56 -5.21 -21.42 -4.80
C LEU A 56 -4.42 -21.78 -3.53
N GLY A 57 -4.79 -21.21 -2.37
CA GLY A 57 -4.08 -21.40 -1.11
C GLY A 57 -2.82 -20.53 -0.96
N ASP A 58 -2.64 -19.53 -1.82
CA ASP A 58 -1.53 -18.58 -1.74
C ASP A 58 -1.72 -17.56 -0.60
N ILE A 59 -2.98 -17.19 -0.36
CA ILE A 59 -3.38 -16.34 0.76
C ILE A 59 -4.12 -17.21 1.76
N ASP A 60 -3.64 -17.26 2.99
CA ASP A 60 -4.40 -17.89 4.08
C ASP A 60 -5.44 -16.88 4.60
N PRO A 61 -6.75 -17.10 4.36
CA PRO A 61 -7.80 -16.17 4.78
C PRO A 61 -7.97 -16.13 6.30
N ARG A 62 -7.36 -17.06 7.05
CA ARG A 62 -7.43 -17.13 8.52
C ARG A 62 -6.10 -16.84 9.20
N ALA A 63 -5.10 -16.39 8.44
CA ALA A 63 -3.81 -16.00 8.96
C ALA A 63 -3.93 -14.87 9.98
N LEU A 64 -3.22 -15.02 11.10
CA LEU A 64 -3.11 -13.98 12.11
C LEU A 64 -1.67 -13.49 12.15
N SER A 65 -1.50 -12.18 11.97
CA SER A 65 -0.18 -11.54 12.04
C SER A 65 0.40 -11.63 13.46
N MET A 66 1.69 -11.92 13.57
CA MET A 66 2.41 -12.08 14.82
C MET A 66 3.56 -11.09 14.93
N ILE A 67 3.72 -10.45 16.09
CA ILE A 67 4.90 -9.62 16.37
C ILE A 67 6.07 -10.54 16.73
N LYS A 68 7.15 -10.47 15.97
CA LYS A 68 8.39 -11.25 16.14
C LYS A 68 9.44 -10.54 16.98
N SER A 69 9.47 -9.22 16.91
CA SER A 69 10.34 -8.35 17.70
C SER A 69 9.63 -7.04 17.96
N ASP A 70 9.82 -6.50 19.16
CA ASP A 70 9.14 -5.30 19.63
C ASP A 70 10.08 -4.45 20.49
N THR A 71 10.25 -3.18 20.10
CA THR A 71 11.01 -2.18 20.85
C THR A 71 10.19 -0.89 20.94
N PRO A 72 10.62 0.11 21.75
CA PRO A 72 9.91 1.38 21.84
C PRO A 72 9.70 2.09 20.49
N ALA A 73 10.64 1.93 19.55
CA ALA A 73 10.64 2.63 18.26
C ALA A 73 10.47 1.71 17.04
N THR A 74 10.63 0.39 17.20
CA THR A 74 10.60 -0.56 16.08
C THR A 74 9.75 -1.79 16.36
N ALA A 75 9.15 -2.37 15.33
CA ALA A 75 8.57 -3.72 15.41
C ALA A 75 8.84 -4.52 14.13
N TRP A 76 8.85 -5.84 14.27
CA TRP A 76 8.83 -6.78 13.15
C TRP A 76 7.57 -7.64 13.25
N ILE A 77 6.73 -7.61 12.23
CA ILE A 77 5.50 -8.37 12.12
C ILE A 77 5.67 -9.45 11.04
N ASP A 78 5.35 -10.69 11.39
CA ASP A 78 5.13 -11.77 10.43
C ASP A 78 3.64 -11.83 10.10
N ALA A 79 3.27 -11.65 8.83
CA ALA A 79 1.89 -11.65 8.39
C ALA A 79 1.30 -13.05 8.21
N ASN A 80 2.11 -14.10 8.36
CA ASN A 80 1.70 -15.51 8.28
C ASN A 80 0.91 -15.85 7.00
N GLU A 81 1.35 -15.33 5.85
CA GLU A 81 0.72 -15.53 4.53
C GLU A 81 -0.69 -14.92 4.40
N GLY A 82 -1.06 -14.05 5.34
CA GLY A 82 -2.34 -13.34 5.33
C GLY A 82 -2.39 -12.14 4.38
N MET A 83 -3.59 -11.58 4.25
CA MET A 83 -3.85 -10.43 3.38
C MET A 83 -2.96 -9.22 3.71
N GLY A 84 -2.29 -8.69 2.68
CA GLY A 84 -1.38 -7.55 2.81
C GLY A 84 -2.07 -6.31 3.38
N HIS A 85 -3.33 -6.11 3.03
CA HIS A 85 -4.13 -4.99 3.52
C HIS A 85 -4.31 -5.00 5.04
N VAL A 86 -4.48 -6.20 5.61
CA VAL A 86 -4.63 -6.41 7.05
C VAL A 86 -3.29 -6.16 7.73
N ALA A 87 -2.23 -6.81 7.25
CA ALA A 87 -0.90 -6.71 7.84
C ALA A 87 -0.38 -5.26 7.80
N ALA A 88 -0.52 -4.58 6.68
CA ALA A 88 -0.10 -3.19 6.52
C ALA A 88 -0.95 -2.22 7.36
N SER A 89 -2.27 -2.45 7.50
CA SER A 89 -3.10 -1.64 8.41
C SER A 89 -2.67 -1.80 9.87
N LYS A 90 -2.36 -3.04 10.30
CA LYS A 90 -1.81 -3.32 11.63
C LYS A 90 -0.45 -2.64 11.81
N GLY A 91 0.44 -2.75 10.82
CA GLY A 91 1.76 -2.12 10.85
C GLY A 91 1.72 -0.59 10.88
N SER A 92 0.82 0.06 10.14
CA SER A 92 0.58 1.51 10.24
C SER A 92 0.12 1.91 11.63
N THR A 93 -0.80 1.15 12.22
CA THR A 93 -1.30 1.40 13.58
C THR A 93 -0.17 1.30 14.61
N GLU A 94 0.64 0.25 14.50
CA GLU A 94 1.81 0.03 15.37
C GLU A 94 2.85 1.15 15.21
N ALA A 95 3.17 1.54 13.97
CA ALA A 95 4.09 2.64 13.69
C ALA A 95 3.62 3.95 14.32
N VAL A 96 2.32 4.29 14.19
CA VAL A 96 1.73 5.48 14.84
C VAL A 96 1.84 5.40 16.36
N GLN A 97 1.52 4.26 16.97
CA GLN A 97 1.60 4.11 18.43
C GLN A 97 3.03 4.33 18.95
N LYS A 98 4.03 3.74 18.28
CA LYS A 98 5.44 3.92 18.62
C LYS A 98 5.92 5.35 18.39
N ALA A 99 5.54 5.96 17.28
CA ALA A 99 5.86 7.35 16.99
C ALA A 99 5.29 8.31 18.05
N LYS A 100 4.07 8.06 18.56
CA LYS A 100 3.50 8.85 19.67
C LYS A 100 4.31 8.70 20.95
N ALA A 101 4.87 7.51 21.19
CA ALA A 101 5.60 7.22 22.41
C ALA A 101 7.01 7.83 22.42
N VAL A 102 7.75 7.75 21.31
CA VAL A 102 9.19 8.09 21.26
C VAL A 102 9.62 8.93 20.06
N GLY A 103 8.67 9.46 19.28
CA GLY A 103 8.90 10.35 18.15
C GLY A 103 9.02 9.67 16.79
N ILE A 104 9.34 8.38 16.75
CA ILE A 104 9.40 7.57 15.51
C ILE A 104 8.92 6.15 15.76
N GLY A 105 8.23 5.58 14.77
CA GLY A 105 7.86 4.17 14.72
C GLY A 105 8.24 3.59 13.37
N ALA A 106 9.05 2.53 13.36
CA ALA A 106 9.44 1.82 12.14
C ALA A 106 9.05 0.34 12.23
N VAL A 107 8.24 -0.13 11.28
CA VAL A 107 7.69 -1.48 11.29
C VAL A 107 8.05 -2.20 10.00
N VAL A 108 8.71 -3.35 10.14
CA VAL A 108 8.96 -4.29 9.05
C VAL A 108 7.87 -5.35 9.08
N ILE A 109 7.30 -5.67 7.92
CA ILE A 109 6.30 -6.72 7.75
C ILE A 109 6.85 -7.75 6.78
N SER A 110 6.89 -9.01 7.19
CA SER A 110 7.34 -10.13 6.36
C SER A 110 6.25 -11.14 6.11
N ASN A 111 6.46 -12.01 5.11
CA ASN A 111 5.57 -13.13 4.80
C ASN A 111 4.11 -12.67 4.58
N SER A 112 3.98 -11.54 3.89
CA SER A 112 2.71 -10.87 3.60
C SER A 112 2.30 -11.06 2.15
N GLN A 113 1.18 -10.46 1.78
CA GLN A 113 0.61 -10.44 0.44
C GLN A 113 0.54 -9.01 -0.11
N ASN A 114 0.01 -8.86 -1.32
CA ASN A 114 -0.22 -7.55 -1.93
C ASN A 114 -1.08 -6.67 -0.99
N LEU A 115 -0.62 -5.45 -0.71
CA LEU A 115 -1.30 -4.48 0.15
C LEU A 115 -2.14 -3.45 -0.63
N GLY A 116 -2.18 -3.54 -1.96
CA GLY A 116 -2.78 -2.53 -2.82
C GLY A 116 -1.86 -1.31 -2.99
N SER A 117 -2.38 -0.12 -2.78
CA SER A 117 -1.61 1.12 -2.88
C SER A 117 -0.89 1.42 -1.56
N PRO A 118 0.47 1.54 -1.53
CA PRO A 118 1.20 1.94 -0.33
C PRO A 118 0.77 3.33 0.18
N LEU A 119 0.25 4.20 -0.69
CA LEU A 119 -0.22 5.53 -0.31
C LEU A 119 -1.39 5.49 0.66
N VAL A 120 -2.23 4.45 0.61
CA VAL A 120 -3.33 4.28 1.56
C VAL A 120 -2.77 4.24 2.99
N TYR A 121 -1.68 3.49 3.21
CA TYR A 121 -1.05 3.31 4.53
C TYR A 121 -0.25 4.52 4.97
N ALA A 122 0.46 5.18 4.05
CA ALA A 122 1.09 6.46 4.34
C ALA A 122 0.03 7.50 4.74
N ARG A 123 -1.12 7.54 4.05
CA ARG A 123 -2.23 8.44 4.34
C ARG A 123 -2.86 8.16 5.71
N LEU A 124 -3.03 6.89 6.11
CA LEU A 124 -3.53 6.55 7.46
C LEU A 124 -2.65 7.15 8.57
N ILE A 125 -1.33 7.17 8.36
CA ILE A 125 -0.38 7.78 9.30
C ILE A 125 -0.48 9.31 9.29
N ALA A 126 -0.62 9.91 8.11
CA ALA A 126 -0.83 11.35 7.97
C ALA A 126 -2.14 11.84 8.57
N GLN A 127 -3.22 11.08 8.46
CA GLN A 127 -4.48 11.35 9.13
C GLN A 127 -4.36 11.28 10.66
N ALA A 128 -3.36 10.56 11.19
CA ALA A 128 -3.03 10.56 12.61
C ALA A 128 -2.13 11.73 13.04
N GLY A 129 -1.87 12.70 12.15
CA GLY A 129 -1.05 13.90 12.43
C GLY A 129 0.45 13.69 12.27
N MET A 130 0.87 12.61 11.61
CA MET A 130 2.28 12.20 11.51
C MET A 130 2.77 12.13 10.07
N ILE A 131 4.08 12.24 9.84
CA ILE A 131 4.62 11.95 8.51
C ILE A 131 4.63 10.43 8.31
N GLY A 132 3.99 9.95 7.25
CA GLY A 132 3.88 8.55 6.90
C GLY A 132 4.76 8.16 5.71
N CYS A 133 5.39 7.00 5.79
CA CYS A 133 6.06 6.35 4.67
C CYS A 133 5.66 4.88 4.63
N CYS A 134 5.38 4.36 3.43
CA CYS A 134 5.12 2.95 3.18
C CYS A 134 5.89 2.49 1.95
N LEU A 135 6.73 1.47 2.13
CA LEU A 135 7.48 0.82 1.07
C LEU A 135 7.02 -0.63 0.95
N THR A 136 6.97 -1.15 -0.28
CA THR A 136 6.64 -2.56 -0.52
C THR A 136 7.59 -3.18 -1.52
N CYS A 137 8.01 -4.43 -1.28
CA CYS A 137 8.80 -5.22 -2.22
C CYS A 137 7.93 -6.35 -2.79
N PRO A 138 7.35 -6.20 -3.99
CA PRO A 138 6.70 -7.30 -4.69
C PRO A 138 7.70 -8.41 -5.06
N PRO A 139 7.23 -9.64 -5.30
CA PRO A 139 8.05 -10.67 -5.92
C PRO A 139 8.44 -10.27 -7.35
N ALA A 140 9.55 -10.82 -7.83
CA ALA A 140 9.95 -10.76 -9.23
C ALA A 140 8.83 -11.32 -10.10
N SER A 141 8.21 -10.48 -10.94
CA SER A 141 7.46 -11.01 -12.07
C SER A 141 8.47 -11.58 -13.06
N PRO A 142 8.27 -12.80 -13.62
CA PRO A 142 9.01 -13.20 -14.79
C PRO A 142 8.75 -12.13 -15.85
N ALA A 143 9.80 -11.41 -16.25
CA ALA A 143 9.71 -10.57 -17.43
C ALA A 143 9.45 -11.51 -18.62
N VAL A 144 8.60 -11.06 -19.55
CA VAL A 144 8.60 -11.57 -20.92
C VAL A 144 10.05 -11.51 -21.39
N GLU A 145 10.53 -12.59 -22.01
CA GLU A 145 11.94 -12.89 -22.33
C GLU A 145 12.70 -11.78 -23.12
N ASP A 146 12.02 -10.71 -23.55
CA ASP A 146 12.57 -9.63 -24.37
C ASP A 146 13.11 -8.40 -23.59
N GLU A 147 12.93 -8.28 -22.28
CA GLU A 147 13.48 -7.16 -21.47
C GLU A 147 14.63 -7.59 -20.54
N LEU A 148 15.55 -8.40 -21.05
CA LEU A 148 16.81 -8.73 -20.38
C LEU A 148 17.80 -7.55 -20.41
N GLU A 149 17.48 -6.51 -19.65
CA GLU A 149 18.53 -5.67 -19.06
C GLU A 149 18.60 -6.03 -17.56
N GLU A 150 19.73 -6.61 -17.15
CA GLU A 150 20.06 -7.00 -15.77
C GLU A 150 19.90 -5.85 -14.75
N GLN A 151 19.69 -4.62 -15.22
CA GLN A 151 19.47 -3.41 -14.42
C GLN A 151 17.99 -3.13 -14.07
N THR A 152 17.03 -3.92 -14.57
CA THR A 152 15.59 -3.60 -14.47
C THR A 152 14.89 -4.17 -13.23
N PHE A 153 15.59 -4.89 -12.36
CA PHE A 153 14.94 -5.47 -11.17
C PHE A 153 14.58 -4.38 -10.15
N PHE A 154 15.59 -3.61 -9.76
CA PHE A 154 15.47 -2.58 -8.74
C PHE A 154 14.76 -1.36 -9.32
N GLY A 155 13.78 -0.83 -8.58
CA GLY A 155 13.07 0.40 -8.93
C GLY A 155 11.61 0.22 -9.32
N ARG A 156 11.12 -0.97 -9.69
CA ARG A 156 9.66 -1.16 -9.96
C ARG A 156 8.78 -1.08 -8.72
N GLN A 157 9.42 -1.06 -7.56
CA GLN A 157 8.78 -1.20 -6.26
C GLN A 157 8.04 0.10 -5.90
N PRO A 158 6.74 0.03 -5.60
CA PRO A 158 5.99 1.21 -5.17
C PRO A 158 6.49 1.73 -3.83
N ALA A 159 6.70 3.04 -3.75
CA ALA A 159 6.98 3.76 -2.51
C ALA A 159 5.98 4.90 -2.36
N ALA A 160 5.50 5.11 -1.14
CA ALA A 160 4.60 6.19 -0.84
C ALA A 160 5.01 6.98 0.41
N PHE A 161 4.75 8.28 0.34
CA PHE A 161 4.94 9.22 1.43
C PHE A 161 3.69 10.06 1.58
N ALA A 162 3.34 10.41 2.81
CA ALA A 162 2.25 11.32 3.09
C ALA A 162 2.59 12.23 4.27
N VAL A 163 2.15 13.47 4.20
CA VAL A 163 2.35 14.48 5.24
C VAL A 163 1.00 15.07 5.66
N PRO A 164 0.83 15.38 6.96
CA PRO A 164 -0.36 16.07 7.43
C PRO A 164 -0.35 17.51 6.90
N ALA A 165 -1.49 17.98 6.39
CA ALA A 165 -1.72 19.38 6.04
C ALA A 165 -3.09 19.84 6.53
N HIS A 166 -3.34 21.16 6.47
CA HIS A 166 -4.47 21.79 7.14
C HIS A 166 -5.84 21.47 6.50
N GLU A 167 -5.88 21.26 5.17
CA GLU A 167 -7.12 20.98 4.42
C GLU A 167 -7.26 19.50 4.04
N ALA A 168 -6.15 18.87 3.63
CA ALA A 168 -6.12 17.46 3.25
C ALA A 168 -4.71 16.88 3.44
N THR A 169 -4.60 15.56 3.53
CA THR A 169 -3.29 14.89 3.48
C THR A 169 -2.67 15.07 2.11
N ILE A 170 -1.41 15.49 2.06
CA ILE A 170 -0.63 15.50 0.82
C ILE A 170 0.16 14.22 0.78
N GLY A 171 0.02 13.45 -0.29
CA GLY A 171 0.78 12.23 -0.44
C GLY A 171 1.20 11.96 -1.87
N TYR A 172 2.33 11.28 -1.99
CA TYR A 172 2.98 10.93 -3.25
C TYR A 172 3.22 9.44 -3.26
N GLU A 173 2.84 8.81 -4.37
CA GLU A 173 3.19 7.43 -4.67
C GLU A 173 3.95 7.41 -5.97
N PHE A 174 5.07 6.70 -5.99
CA PHE A 174 5.86 6.51 -7.18
C PHE A 174 6.34 5.06 -7.28
N SER A 175 6.47 4.61 -8.52
CA SER A 175 7.13 3.36 -8.91
C SER A 175 7.91 3.66 -10.17
N PHE A 176 9.13 3.12 -10.29
CA PHE A 176 9.97 3.28 -11.48
C PHE A 176 9.75 2.15 -12.49
N GLY A 177 8.57 1.50 -12.48
CA GLY A 177 8.19 0.45 -13.43
C GLY A 177 8.02 0.94 -14.87
N ALA A 178 8.12 0.00 -15.82
CA ALA A 178 8.12 0.23 -17.27
C ALA A 178 6.90 1.00 -17.81
N ASP A 179 5.72 0.80 -17.21
CA ASP A 179 4.44 1.32 -17.70
C ASP A 179 4.09 2.75 -17.24
N ARG A 180 5.03 3.46 -16.59
CA ARG A 180 4.77 4.82 -16.11
C ARG A 180 5.41 5.85 -17.08
N PRO A 181 4.66 6.88 -17.54
CA PRO A 181 5.12 7.85 -18.56
C PRO A 181 6.38 8.65 -18.19
N LEU A 182 6.84 8.54 -16.94
CA LEU A 182 8.02 9.24 -16.40
C LEU A 182 9.31 8.39 -16.42
N ARG A 183 9.28 7.09 -16.80
CA ARG A 183 10.51 6.26 -16.80
C ARG A 183 11.61 6.85 -17.68
N HIS A 184 11.27 7.39 -18.84
CA HIS A 184 12.25 8.00 -19.75
C HIS A 184 12.88 9.29 -19.21
N GLN A 185 12.40 9.82 -18.08
CA GLN A 185 12.87 11.06 -17.48
C GLN A 185 13.72 10.84 -16.22
N ILE A 186 13.83 9.59 -15.72
CA ILE A 186 14.54 9.27 -14.48
C ILE A 186 15.75 8.39 -14.81
N PRO A 187 17.00 8.81 -14.46
CA PRO A 187 18.20 8.02 -14.70
C PRO A 187 18.12 6.63 -14.05
N ALA A 188 18.52 5.58 -14.78
CA ALA A 188 18.46 4.20 -14.33
C ALA A 188 19.29 3.96 -13.05
N GLU A 189 20.38 4.70 -12.88
CA GLU A 189 21.25 4.63 -11.71
C GLU A 189 20.51 5.08 -10.44
N LEU A 190 19.63 6.08 -10.56
CA LEU A 190 18.84 6.59 -9.45
C LEU A 190 17.72 5.62 -9.07
N SER A 191 16.98 5.10 -10.05
CA SER A 191 15.91 4.13 -9.80
C SER A 191 16.44 2.82 -9.22
N THR A 192 17.60 2.36 -9.71
CA THR A 192 18.29 1.16 -9.20
C THR A 192 18.74 1.36 -7.76
N SER A 193 19.37 2.49 -7.45
CA SER A 193 19.86 2.79 -6.10
C SER A 193 18.72 2.87 -5.07
N LEU A 194 17.62 3.54 -5.43
CA LEU A 194 16.43 3.63 -4.57
C LEU A 194 15.75 2.28 -4.41
N GLY A 195 15.62 1.50 -5.49
CA GLY A 195 15.08 0.14 -5.43
C GLY A 195 15.90 -0.79 -4.56
N LEU A 196 17.24 -0.68 -4.60
CA LEU A 196 18.11 -1.45 -3.72
C LEU A 196 17.86 -1.11 -2.24
N LEU A 197 17.81 0.19 -1.91
CA LEU A 197 17.53 0.63 -0.54
C LEU A 197 16.16 0.12 -0.07
N GLN A 198 15.15 0.19 -0.93
CA GLN A 198 13.81 -0.31 -0.64
C GLN A 198 13.80 -1.83 -0.37
N CYS A 199 14.54 -2.62 -1.16
CA CYS A 199 14.70 -4.06 -0.90
C CYS A 199 15.35 -4.33 0.46
N LEU A 200 16.39 -3.56 0.81
CA LEU A 200 17.09 -3.73 2.09
C LEU A 200 16.19 -3.39 3.27
N LEU A 201 15.39 -2.33 3.18
CA LEU A 201 14.46 -1.92 4.24
C LEU A 201 13.26 -2.86 4.39
N THR A 202 12.83 -3.51 3.31
CA THR A 202 11.69 -4.43 3.33
C THR A 202 12.13 -5.88 3.58
N SER A 203 12.68 -6.55 2.57
CA SER A 203 13.09 -7.95 2.64
C SER A 203 14.38 -8.13 3.47
N GLY A 204 15.35 -7.21 3.34
CA GLY A 204 16.64 -7.33 4.02
C GLY A 204 16.53 -7.32 5.54
N LEU A 205 15.73 -6.41 6.11
CA LEU A 205 15.51 -6.31 7.56
C LEU A 205 14.73 -7.50 8.15
N SER A 206 13.90 -8.17 7.35
CA SER A 206 13.17 -9.36 7.78
C SER A 206 13.92 -10.67 7.52
N GLY A 207 15.05 -10.62 6.82
CA GLY A 207 15.75 -11.82 6.34
C GLY A 207 14.97 -12.59 5.28
N ALA A 208 13.95 -11.98 4.66
CA ALA A 208 13.21 -12.57 3.56
C ALA A 208 14.06 -12.58 2.28
N LYS A 209 13.68 -13.42 1.32
CA LYS A 209 14.34 -13.47 0.02
C LYS A 209 14.27 -12.10 -0.63
N THR A 210 15.41 -11.58 -1.05
CA THR A 210 15.49 -10.41 -1.91
C THR A 210 15.52 -10.86 -3.37
N PRO A 211 15.12 -9.98 -4.28
CA PRO A 211 15.45 -10.16 -5.68
C PRO A 211 16.95 -10.34 -5.96
N PRO A 212 17.34 -11.11 -7.00
CA PRO A 212 16.48 -11.80 -7.97
C PRO A 212 15.90 -13.14 -7.45
N GLU A 213 16.33 -13.62 -6.28
CA GLU A 213 15.92 -14.91 -5.70
C GLU A 213 14.45 -14.94 -5.26
N LYS A 214 13.86 -13.76 -5.09
CA LYS A 214 12.44 -13.56 -4.80
C LYS A 214 11.59 -13.77 -6.06
N THR A 215 11.49 -15.00 -6.53
CA THR A 215 10.73 -15.35 -7.74
C THR A 215 9.25 -15.62 -7.45
N ARG A 216 8.36 -15.26 -8.39
CA ARG A 216 6.97 -15.73 -8.40
C ARG A 216 6.96 -17.24 -8.69
N GLY A 217 6.94 -18.06 -7.63
CA GLY A 217 6.73 -19.50 -7.74
C GLY A 217 5.27 -19.82 -8.12
N PRO A 218 4.95 -21.06 -8.51
CA PRO A 218 3.58 -21.47 -8.84
C PRO A 218 2.62 -21.40 -7.64
N LEU A 219 3.17 -21.31 -6.43
CA LEU A 219 2.49 -20.99 -5.17
C LEU A 219 3.44 -20.06 -4.38
N HIS A 220 2.89 -19.14 -3.60
CA HIS A 220 3.57 -18.16 -2.71
C HIS A 220 3.96 -16.80 -3.33
N GLU A 221 2.99 -15.92 -3.51
CA GLU A 221 3.20 -14.48 -3.72
C GLU A 221 3.67 -13.79 -2.42
N ARG A 222 4.96 -13.86 -2.09
CA ARG A 222 5.44 -13.22 -0.85
C ARG A 222 5.74 -11.75 -1.07
N PHE A 223 5.23 -10.90 -0.19
CA PHE A 223 5.53 -9.47 -0.12
C PHE A 223 6.16 -9.14 1.23
N GLU A 224 7.08 -8.19 1.20
CA GLU A 224 7.57 -7.54 2.42
C GLU A 224 7.33 -6.05 2.34
N HIS A 225 7.00 -5.47 3.48
CA HIS A 225 6.63 -4.07 3.59
C HIS A 225 7.44 -3.41 4.69
N PHE A 226 7.65 -2.11 4.55
CA PHE A 226 8.32 -1.30 5.55
C PHE A 226 7.56 0.00 5.73
N ILE A 227 7.14 0.27 6.96
CA ILE A 227 6.27 1.39 7.30
C ILE A 227 6.96 2.25 8.35
N ILE A 228 7.01 3.56 8.11
CA ILE A 228 7.53 4.54 9.07
C ILE A 228 6.44 5.55 9.39
N ALA A 229 6.31 5.87 10.68
CA ALA A 229 5.62 7.05 11.18
C ALA A 229 6.60 7.95 11.92
N ILE A 230 6.56 9.26 11.68
CA ILE A 230 7.38 10.26 12.35
C ILE A 230 6.45 11.31 12.97
N ASP A 231 6.55 11.50 14.29
CA ASP A 231 5.72 12.47 15.02
C ASP A 231 6.37 13.86 14.98
N PRO A 232 5.75 14.87 14.33
CA PRO A 232 6.26 16.23 14.30
C PRO A 232 6.42 16.87 15.69
N ALA A 233 5.68 16.39 16.70
CA ALA A 233 5.78 16.86 18.08
C ALA A 233 7.15 16.54 18.72
N ALA A 234 7.87 15.53 18.23
CA ALA A 234 9.23 15.24 18.65
C ALA A 234 10.29 16.18 18.04
N PHE A 235 9.88 17.07 17.12
CA PHE A 235 10.76 18.01 16.42
C PHE A 235 10.29 19.46 16.64
N ALA A 236 10.18 20.24 15.56
CA ALA A 236 9.79 21.64 15.62
C ALA A 236 8.30 21.87 15.94
N GLY A 237 7.49 20.79 15.98
CA GLY A 237 6.07 20.81 16.29
C GLY A 237 5.16 20.76 15.04
N PRO A 238 3.95 20.21 15.18
CA PRO A 238 3.00 20.01 14.07
C PRO A 238 2.54 21.32 13.42
N GLU A 239 2.37 22.40 14.19
CA GLU A 239 1.95 23.70 13.64
C GLU A 239 2.98 24.30 12.68
N LYS A 240 4.27 24.17 12.99
CA LYS A 240 5.33 24.67 12.12
C LYS A 240 5.42 23.84 10.86
N LEU A 241 5.31 22.51 10.98
CA LEU A 241 5.26 21.62 9.82
C LEU A 241 4.09 21.98 8.90
N ALA A 242 2.89 22.16 9.44
CA ALA A 242 1.69 22.52 8.66
C ALA A 242 1.89 23.83 7.87
N LYS A 243 2.44 24.87 8.51
CA LYS A 243 2.77 26.14 7.85
C LYS A 243 3.80 25.99 6.73
N THR A 244 4.84 25.19 6.97
CA THR A 244 5.87 24.91 5.94
C THR A 244 5.26 24.16 4.77
N VAL A 245 4.44 23.13 5.02
CA VAL A 245 3.74 22.37 3.98
C VAL A 245 2.85 23.29 3.15
N GLU A 246 2.02 24.13 3.78
CA GLU A 246 1.14 25.08 3.08
C GLU A 246 1.94 26.05 2.20
N SER A 247 3.05 26.59 2.72
CA SER A 247 3.91 27.50 1.96
C SER A 247 4.56 26.82 0.75
N LEU A 248 5.00 25.57 0.89
CA LEU A 248 5.61 24.81 -0.20
C LEU A 248 4.58 24.43 -1.26
N VAL A 249 3.37 24.00 -0.85
CA VAL A 249 2.26 23.71 -1.76
C VAL A 249 1.94 24.91 -2.63
N LYS A 250 1.71 26.07 -2.02
CA LYS A 250 1.43 27.32 -2.75
C LYS A 250 2.55 27.69 -3.71
N HIS A 251 3.80 27.49 -3.32
CA HIS A 251 4.93 27.75 -4.18
C HIS A 251 4.95 26.82 -5.40
N VAL A 252 4.73 25.51 -5.21
CA VAL A 252 4.74 24.57 -6.32
C VAL A 252 3.53 24.75 -7.24
N ASP A 253 2.33 25.01 -6.69
CA ASP A 253 1.13 25.27 -7.50
C ASP A 253 1.24 26.54 -8.34
N SER A 254 2.06 27.51 -7.90
CA SER A 254 2.35 28.72 -8.67
C SER A 254 3.29 28.50 -9.86
N GLN A 255 3.95 27.35 -9.95
CA GLN A 255 4.82 26.99 -11.07
C GLN A 255 3.98 26.28 -12.14
N GLU A 256 3.83 26.87 -13.33
CA GLU A 256 3.01 26.34 -14.45
C GLU A 256 3.45 24.93 -14.94
N ASN A 257 4.62 24.42 -14.53
CA ASN A 257 5.32 23.30 -15.16
C ASN A 257 5.51 22.04 -14.28
N SER A 258 4.76 21.82 -13.19
CA SER A 258 4.93 20.58 -12.39
C SER A 258 3.70 19.66 -12.39
N PRO A 259 3.45 18.91 -13.48
CA PRO A 259 2.45 17.84 -13.47
C PRO A 259 2.72 16.76 -12.41
N ALA A 260 3.97 16.61 -11.96
CA ALA A 260 4.35 15.71 -10.86
C ALA A 260 3.73 16.10 -9.51
N TYR A 261 3.44 17.38 -9.28
CA TYR A 261 2.82 17.85 -8.04
C TYR A 261 1.29 17.70 -8.05
N ARG A 262 0.64 17.83 -9.20
CA ARG A 262 -0.80 17.57 -9.36
C ARG A 262 -1.20 16.11 -9.12
N ALA A 263 -0.23 15.21 -9.00
CA ALA A 263 -0.43 13.84 -8.53
C ALA A 263 -0.52 13.71 -7.00
N ALA A 264 -0.38 14.83 -6.25
CA ALA A 264 -0.71 14.90 -4.84
C ALA A 264 -2.23 14.70 -4.68
N ILE A 265 -2.58 13.71 -3.85
CA ILE A 265 -3.93 13.21 -3.57
C ILE A 265 -5.04 14.26 -3.79
N THR A 266 -5.72 14.18 -4.93
CA THR A 266 -7.07 14.70 -5.09
C THR A 266 -8.01 13.57 -4.67
N GLU A 267 -8.63 13.66 -3.49
CA GLU A 267 -9.74 12.78 -3.17
C GLU A 267 -10.79 12.91 -4.27
N SER A 268 -11.01 11.80 -4.97
CA SER A 268 -11.98 11.70 -6.03
C SER A 268 -13.26 11.08 -5.46
N PRO A 269 -14.45 11.50 -5.92
CA PRO A 269 -15.67 10.79 -5.58
C PRO A 269 -15.52 9.32 -5.95
N PHE A 270 -15.96 8.42 -5.06
CA PHE A 270 -15.97 6.99 -5.35
C PHE A 270 -16.91 6.70 -6.54
N LEU A 271 -16.33 6.46 -7.71
CA LEU A 271 -17.01 6.23 -8.98
C LEU A 271 -16.32 5.08 -9.71
N PRO A 272 -16.59 3.82 -9.31
CA PRO A 272 -16.00 2.66 -9.97
C PRO A 272 -16.47 2.56 -11.42
N GLU A 273 -15.58 2.12 -12.31
CA GLU A 273 -15.92 1.86 -13.70
C GLU A 273 -17.04 0.82 -13.84
N GLU A 274 -17.88 0.94 -14.87
CA GLU A 274 -18.95 -0.02 -15.13
C GLU A 274 -18.41 -1.46 -15.31
N SER A 275 -17.25 -1.59 -15.95
CA SER A 275 -16.51 -2.85 -16.12
C SER A 275 -16.14 -3.51 -14.79
N THR A 276 -15.75 -2.69 -13.80
CA THR A 276 -15.38 -3.14 -12.45
C THR A 276 -16.62 -3.59 -11.69
N LEU A 277 -17.71 -2.83 -11.76
CA LEU A 277 -18.99 -3.19 -11.15
C LEU A 277 -19.51 -4.52 -11.71
N LEU A 278 -19.46 -4.72 -13.03
CA LEU A 278 -19.91 -5.94 -13.68
C LEU A 278 -19.14 -7.17 -13.15
N GLN A 279 -17.81 -7.14 -13.16
CA GLN A 279 -16.97 -8.25 -12.71
C GLN A 279 -17.18 -8.60 -11.23
N ILE A 280 -17.31 -7.59 -10.36
CA ILE A 280 -17.55 -7.82 -8.93
C ILE A 280 -18.95 -8.41 -8.71
N ASN A 281 -19.96 -7.95 -9.45
CA ASN A 281 -21.31 -8.52 -9.37
C ASN A 281 -21.35 -9.96 -9.87
N GLU A 282 -20.69 -10.28 -11.00
CA GLU A 282 -20.57 -11.66 -11.49
C GLU A 282 -19.87 -12.58 -10.47
N LEU A 283 -18.81 -12.08 -9.81
CA LEU A 283 -18.17 -12.80 -8.72
C LEU A 283 -19.14 -13.03 -7.55
N ALA A 284 -19.89 -12.01 -7.14
CA ALA A 284 -20.87 -12.10 -6.07
C ALA A 284 -21.98 -13.11 -6.37
N GLU A 285 -22.50 -13.10 -7.60
CA GLU A 285 -23.50 -14.07 -8.09
C GLU A 285 -22.96 -15.49 -8.04
N ARG A 286 -21.74 -15.72 -8.54
CA ARG A 286 -21.06 -17.02 -8.47
C ARG A 286 -20.91 -17.52 -7.04
N LEU A 287 -20.67 -16.62 -6.09
CA LEU A 287 -20.57 -16.90 -4.66
C LEU A 287 -21.93 -16.94 -3.92
N ARG A 288 -23.04 -16.70 -4.64
CA ARG A 288 -24.41 -16.64 -4.13
C ARG A 288 -24.57 -15.61 -3.00
N ILE A 289 -23.97 -14.43 -3.19
CA ILE A 289 -24.06 -13.30 -2.26
C ILE A 289 -25.11 -12.34 -2.81
N SER A 290 -26.11 -12.01 -1.99
CA SER A 290 -27.10 -10.99 -2.30
C SER A 290 -26.85 -9.79 -1.39
N ILE A 291 -26.58 -8.62 -1.97
CA ILE A 291 -26.62 -7.37 -1.20
C ILE A 291 -28.09 -7.11 -0.92
N VAL A 292 -28.50 -7.25 0.34
CA VAL A 292 -29.82 -6.79 0.75
C VAL A 292 -29.83 -5.27 0.55
N LYS A 293 -30.66 -4.81 -0.39
CA LYS A 293 -30.90 -3.39 -0.66
C LYS A 293 -31.40 -2.67 0.59
#